data_AF-A0A285T582-F1
#
_entry.id   AF-A0A285T582-F1
#
_cell.length_a   1.000
_cell.length_b   1.000
_cell.length_c   1.000
_cell.angle_alpha   90.00
_cell.angle_beta   90.00
_cell.angle_gamma   90.00
#
_symmetry.space_group_name_H-M   'P 1'
#
loop_
_entity.id
_entity.type
_entity.pdbx_description
1 polymer ?
#
loop_
_entity_poly.entity_id
_entity_poly.type
_entity_poly.pdbx_seq_one_letter_code
_entity_poly.pdbx_strand_id
1 'polypeptide(L)'
;MPYLIWLQKKQKDKNIFMGKVIQEVDVIAQFKYDGEIIPLRFQLINEDGKPEAYTIKGYKRIRHKSPYKSIDDILVISTTIVFECQVNVQDKLSIVRLYFQPEGHIWLLGID
;
A
#
# COMPACT_ATOMS: atom_id res chain seq x y z
N MET A 1 -36.86 5.98 -19.95
CA MET A 1 -36.17 6.60 -18.80
C MET A 1 -34.69 6.20 -18.81
N PRO A 2 -33.81 6.99 -19.45
CA PRO A 2 -32.41 6.61 -19.75
C PRO A 2 -31.39 7.07 -18.69
N TYR A 3 -31.83 7.69 -17.60
CA TYR A 3 -30.97 8.33 -16.59
C TYR A 3 -30.20 7.34 -15.70
N LEU A 4 -30.65 6.10 -15.58
CA LEU A 4 -30.06 5.10 -14.68
C LEU A 4 -28.75 4.48 -15.21
N ILE A 5 -28.47 4.56 -16.51
CA ILE A 5 -27.25 3.99 -17.10
C ILE A 5 -26.05 4.95 -16.96
N TRP A 6 -26.31 6.25 -16.78
CA TRP A 6 -25.25 7.26 -16.69
C TRP A 6 -24.57 7.31 -15.30
N LEU A 7 -25.28 6.89 -14.24
CA LEU A 7 -24.77 6.95 -12.86
C LEU A 7 -23.80 5.82 -12.51
N GLN A 8 -23.91 4.64 -13.12
CA GLN A 8 -22.97 3.54 -12.85
C GLN A 8 -21.63 3.70 -13.55
N LYS A 9 -21.54 4.51 -14.60
CA LYS A 9 -20.28 4.72 -15.34
C LYS A 9 -19.35 5.75 -14.68
N LYS A 10 -19.87 6.61 -13.79
CA LYS A 10 -19.08 7.62 -13.06
C LYS A 10 -18.42 7.16 -11.75
N GLN A 11 -18.64 5.91 -11.33
CA GLN A 11 -17.99 5.35 -10.14
C GLN A 11 -16.71 4.54 -10.49
N LYS A 12 -16.41 4.36 -11.79
CA LYS A 12 -15.25 3.58 -12.25
C LYS A 12 -14.02 4.45 -12.57
N ASP A 13 -14.20 5.77 -12.65
CA ASP A 13 -13.16 6.76 -12.98
C ASP A 13 -12.79 7.63 -11.75
N LYS A 14 -12.77 7.04 -10.55
CA LYS A 14 -12.22 7.68 -9.33
C LYS A 14 -10.89 7.09 -8.89
N ASN A 15 -10.20 6.35 -9.77
CA ASN A 15 -8.76 6.12 -9.68
C ASN A 15 -8.01 7.25 -10.40
N ILE A 16 -8.32 8.50 -10.04
CA ILE A 16 -7.57 9.67 -10.50
C ILE A 16 -6.59 10.02 -9.40
N PHE A 17 -5.37 9.48 -9.53
CA PHE A 17 -4.10 10.02 -9.06
C PHE A 17 -4.19 11.31 -8.22
N MET A 18 -4.43 11.17 -6.93
CA MET A 18 -4.18 12.21 -5.94
C MET A 18 -3.56 11.53 -4.72
N GLY A 19 -2.22 11.65 -4.63
CA GLY A 19 -1.36 10.87 -3.74
C GLY A 19 -0.98 9.55 -4.41
N LYS A 20 0.31 9.25 -4.54
CA LYS A 20 0.84 8.05 -5.23
C LYS A 20 0.70 6.82 -4.32
N VAL A 21 -0.54 6.58 -3.88
CA VAL A 21 -0.93 5.57 -2.90
C VAL A 21 -1.79 4.53 -3.58
N ILE A 22 -1.32 3.28 -3.54
CA ILE A 22 -2.07 2.13 -4.03
C ILE A 22 -2.72 1.46 -2.83
N GLN A 23 -4.06 1.44 -2.83
CA GLN A 23 -4.86 0.79 -1.77
C GLN A 23 -5.16 -0.68 -2.09
N GLU A 24 -5.12 -1.06 -3.37
CA GLU A 24 -5.35 -2.41 -3.86
C GLU A 24 -4.03 -3.19 -3.88
N VAL A 25 -3.46 -3.43 -2.70
CA VAL A 25 -2.20 -4.17 -2.53
C VAL A 25 -2.41 -5.37 -1.62
N ASP A 26 -2.11 -6.56 -2.12
CA ASP A 26 -2.14 -7.78 -1.33
C ASP A 26 -0.76 -8.02 -0.73
N VAL A 27 -0.64 -7.96 0.60
CA VAL A 27 0.64 -8.13 1.29
C VAL A 27 0.69 -9.46 2.01
N ILE A 28 1.74 -10.25 1.72
CA ILE A 28 2.09 -11.44 2.48
C ILE A 28 3.04 -11.02 3.59
N ALA A 29 2.55 -11.07 4.83
CA ALA A 29 3.31 -10.76 6.03
C ALA A 29 3.31 -11.93 7.02
N GLN A 30 4.42 -12.10 7.73
CA GLN A 30 4.54 -13.02 8.86
C GLN A 30 4.21 -12.27 10.15
N PHE A 31 3.27 -12.82 10.91
CA PHE A 31 2.95 -12.36 12.26
C PHE A 31 3.71 -13.24 13.26
N LYS A 32 4.58 -12.63 14.06
CA LYS A 32 5.27 -13.30 15.15
C LYS A 32 4.41 -13.31 16.41
N TYR A 33 4.71 -14.25 17.31
CA TYR A 33 4.03 -14.40 18.59
C TYR A 33 4.19 -13.17 19.52
N ASP A 34 5.26 -12.38 19.32
CA ASP A 34 5.55 -11.16 20.06
C ASP A 34 4.76 -9.93 19.57
N GLY A 35 3.90 -10.11 18.56
CA GLY A 35 3.16 -9.02 17.91
C GLY A 35 3.95 -8.26 16.86
N GLU A 36 5.16 -8.71 16.51
CA GLU A 36 5.94 -8.14 15.42
C GLU A 36 5.44 -8.63 14.06
N ILE A 37 5.18 -7.69 13.15
CA ILE A 37 4.79 -7.95 11.77
C ILE A 37 6.01 -7.78 10.85
N ILE A 38 6.25 -8.77 9.99
CA ILE A 38 7.33 -8.80 9.00
C ILE A 38 6.72 -8.94 7.61
N PRO A 39 6.76 -7.89 6.77
CA PRO A 39 6.33 -8.01 5.38
C PRO A 39 7.36 -8.81 4.57
N LEU A 40 6.91 -9.80 3.82
CA LEU A 40 7.77 -10.69 3.02
C LEU A 40 7.64 -10.41 1.52
N ARG A 41 6.40 -10.30 1.05
CA ARG A 41 6.07 -10.08 -0.37
C ARG A 41 4.80 -9.27 -0.49
N PHE A 42 4.60 -8.62 -1.62
CA PHE A 42 3.31 -8.02 -1.97
C PHE A 42 2.98 -8.25 -3.43
N GLN A 43 1.70 -8.17 -3.75
CA GLN A 43 1.18 -8.27 -5.11
C GLN A 43 0.42 -7.00 -5.45
N LEU A 44 0.64 -6.51 -6.66
CA LEU A 44 -0.06 -5.37 -7.22
C LEU A 44 -0.73 -5.80 -8.50
N ILE A 45 -1.90 -5.24 -8.78
CA ILE A 45 -2.54 -5.39 -10.07
C ILE A 45 -1.99 -4.30 -10.98
N ASN A 46 -1.32 -4.73 -12.06
CA ASN A 46 -0.82 -3.80 -13.08
C ASN A 46 -1.95 -3.33 -14.01
N GLU A 47 -1.63 -2.35 -14.88
CA GLU A 47 -2.56 -1.80 -15.87
C GLU A 47 -3.18 -2.87 -16.80
N ASP A 48 -2.46 -3.97 -17.04
CA ASP A 48 -2.93 -5.14 -17.80
C ASP A 48 -3.87 -6.07 -17.00
N GLY A 49 -4.20 -5.72 -15.76
CA GLY A 49 -5.03 -6.53 -14.86
C GLY A 49 -4.34 -7.82 -14.35
N LYS A 50 -3.03 -7.95 -14.57
CA LYS A 50 -2.24 -9.09 -14.12
C LYS A 50 -1.65 -8.83 -12.72
N PRO A 51 -1.70 -9.82 -11.81
CA PRO A 51 -1.02 -9.72 -10.53
C PRO A 51 0.49 -9.83 -10.74
N GLU A 52 1.22 -8.78 -10.36
CA GLU A 52 2.67 -8.80 -10.26
C GLU A 52 3.11 -8.96 -8.82
N ALA A 53 3.90 -10.00 -8.57
CA ALA A 53 4.43 -10.31 -7.24
C ALA A 53 5.83 -9.73 -7.04
N TYR A 54 5.98 -8.95 -5.99
CA TYR A 54 7.22 -8.29 -5.60
C TYR A 54 7.79 -8.93 -4.33
N THR A 55 9.08 -9.28 -4.38
CA THR A 55 9.78 -9.83 -3.22
C THR A 55 10.54 -8.74 -2.48
N ILE A 56 10.29 -8.61 -1.18
CA ILE A 56 10.99 -7.67 -0.31
C ILE A 56 12.35 -8.28 0.04
N LYS A 57 13.43 -7.56 -0.28
CA LYS A 57 14.82 -7.95 0.02
C LYS A 57 15.28 -7.47 1.39
N GLY A 58 14.75 -6.35 1.84
CA GLY A 58 15.01 -5.78 3.15
C GLY A 58 13.88 -4.89 3.59
N TYR A 59 13.66 -4.76 4.89
CA TYR A 59 12.64 -3.87 5.44
C TYR A 59 13.20 -3.12 6.64
N LYS A 60 12.71 -1.90 6.84
CA LYS A 60 12.98 -1.06 8.00
C LYS A 60 11.65 -0.57 8.55
N ARG A 61 11.34 -0.94 9.78
CA ARG A 61 10.16 -0.40 10.47
C ARG A 61 10.45 1.01 10.94
N ILE A 62 9.59 1.96 10.56
CA ILE A 62 9.65 3.33 11.02
C ILE A 62 8.54 3.50 12.07
N ARG A 63 8.94 3.86 13.29
CA ARG A 63 8.00 4.19 14.37
C ARG A 63 8.01 5.69 14.57
N HIS A 64 6.92 6.36 14.17
CA HIS A 64 6.72 7.77 14.49
C HIS A 64 5.91 7.90 15.78
N LYS A 65 6.37 8.76 16.69
CA LYS A 65 5.71 9.01 17.98
C LYS A 65 4.49 9.95 17.84
N SER A 66 4.42 10.70 16.74
CA SER A 66 3.38 11.70 16.50
C SER A 66 2.69 11.42 15.17
N PRO A 67 1.37 11.63 15.07
CA PRO A 67 0.68 11.53 13.81
C PRO A 67 1.24 12.58 12.85
N TYR A 68 1.55 12.16 11.64
CA TYR A 68 2.03 13.06 10.59
C TYR A 68 1.33 12.70 9.29
N LYS A 69 1.16 13.71 8.45
CA LYS A 69 0.70 13.51 7.09
C LYS A 69 1.92 13.11 6.27
N SER A 70 1.94 11.87 5.77
CA SER A 70 3.00 11.44 4.87
C SER A 70 2.95 12.28 3.59
N ILE A 71 4.07 12.34 2.87
CA ILE A 71 4.15 13.05 1.58
C ILE A 71 3.13 12.51 0.56
N ASP A 72 2.68 11.28 0.79
CA ASP A 72 1.67 10.56 0.00
C ASP A 72 0.21 10.91 0.39
N ASP A 73 -0.04 11.96 1.17
CA ASP A 73 -1.34 12.36 1.75
C ASP A 73 -1.95 11.33 2.74
N ILE A 74 -1.22 10.26 3.06
CA ILE A 74 -1.68 9.26 4.05
C ILE A 74 -1.58 9.88 5.44
N LEU A 75 -2.71 9.90 6.15
CA LEU A 75 -2.75 10.24 7.57
C LEU A 75 -2.17 9.08 8.38
N VAL A 76 -0.89 9.21 8.75
CA VAL A 76 -0.23 8.23 9.62
C VAL A 76 -0.62 8.57 11.05
N ILE A 77 -1.48 7.75 11.64
CA ILE A 77 -1.86 7.84 13.06
C ILE A 77 -0.82 7.11 13.89
N SER A 78 -0.74 7.37 15.19
CA SER A 78 0.15 6.66 16.12
C SER A 78 0.02 5.13 16.09
N THR A 79 -1.11 4.60 15.63
CA THR A 79 -1.38 3.16 15.50
C THR A 79 -0.95 2.57 14.15
N THR A 80 -0.70 3.40 13.15
CA THR A 80 -0.28 2.94 11.81
C THR A 80 1.19 2.54 11.84
N ILE A 81 1.49 1.33 11.36
CA ILE A 81 2.85 0.83 11.27
C ILE A 81 3.38 1.11 9.88
N VAL A 82 4.50 1.83 9.79
CA VAL A 82 5.15 2.17 8.52
C VAL A 82 6.37 1.28 8.32
N PHE A 83 6.48 0.70 7.13
CA PHE A 83 7.61 -0.12 6.70
C PHE A 83 8.22 0.48 5.44
N GLU A 84 9.51 0.80 5.50
CA GLU A 84 10.29 1.12 4.32
C GLU A 84 10.94 -0.16 3.81
N CYS A 85 10.51 -0.63 2.65
CA CYS A 85 10.88 -1.89 2.08
C CYS A 85 11.73 -1.68 0.82
N GLN A 86 12.83 -2.42 0.72
CA GLN A 86 13.63 -2.51 -0.50
C GLN A 86 13.14 -3.70 -1.32
N VAL A 87 12.79 -3.43 -2.57
CA VAL A 87 12.29 -4.42 -3.53
C VAL A 87 13.14 -4.39 -4.79
N ASN A 88 13.25 -5.53 -5.46
CA ASN A 88 13.87 -5.57 -6.77
C ASN A 88 12.77 -5.56 -7.83
N VAL A 89 12.74 -4.52 -8.66
CA VAL A 89 11.82 -4.38 -9.79
C VAL A 89 12.65 -4.38 -11.06
N GLN A 90 12.56 -5.43 -11.87
CA GLN A 90 13.29 -5.54 -13.15
C GLN A 90 14.81 -5.25 -13.01
N ASP A 91 15.46 -5.89 -12.02
CA ASP A 91 16.88 -5.70 -11.69
C ASP A 91 17.29 -4.31 -11.18
N LYS A 92 16.30 -3.45 -10.89
CA LYS A 92 16.50 -2.17 -10.20
C LYS A 92 16.05 -2.27 -8.74
N LEU A 93 16.93 -1.86 -7.84
CA LEU A 93 16.60 -1.71 -6.42
C LEU A 93 15.71 -0.47 -6.24
N SER A 94 14.46 -0.68 -5.85
CA SER A 94 13.50 0.38 -5.56
C SER A 94 13.13 0.35 -4.09
N ILE A 95 12.91 1.53 -3.52
CA ILE A 95 12.43 1.69 -2.14
C ILE A 95 10.95 2.00 -2.21
N VAL A 96 10.15 1.26 -1.44
CA VAL A 96 8.70 1.46 -1.34
C VAL A 96 8.30 1.58 0.12
N ARG A 97 7.22 2.32 0.40
CA ARG A 97 6.68 2.46 1.76
C ARG A 97 5.36 1.70 1.87
N LEU A 98 5.31 0.73 2.79
CA LEU A 98 4.08 0.04 3.15
C LEU A 98 3.54 0.63 4.46
N TYR A 99 2.26 0.94 4.46
CA TYR A 99 1.53 1.43 5.62
C TYR A 99 0.52 0.35 6.03
N PHE A 100 0.64 -0.13 7.25
CA PHE A 100 -0.28 -1.12 7.81
C PHE A 100 -1.15 -0.47 8.89
N GLN A 101 -2.46 -0.53 8.68
CA GLN A 101 -3.45 -0.08 9.65
C GLN A 101 -4.03 -1.30 10.40
N PRO A 102 -3.73 -1.47 11.70
CA PRO A 102 -4.17 -2.64 12.44
C PRO A 102 -5.69 -2.68 12.68
N GLU A 103 -6.36 -1.53 12.76
CA GLU A 103 -7.81 -1.47 13.02
C GLU A 103 -8.67 -2.09 11.91
N GLY A 104 -8.25 -1.92 10.65
CA GLY A 104 -8.96 -2.43 9.48
C GLY A 104 -8.27 -3.60 8.78
N HIS A 105 -7.08 -4.00 9.24
CA HIS A 105 -6.18 -4.91 8.53
C HIS A 105 -5.90 -4.44 7.08
N ILE A 106 -5.83 -3.13 6.88
CA ILE A 106 -5.66 -2.52 5.57
C ILE A 106 -4.17 -2.27 5.33
N TRP A 107 -3.72 -2.65 4.14
CA TRP A 107 -2.39 -2.33 3.63
C TRP A 107 -2.50 -1.25 2.58
N LEU A 108 -1.63 -0.26 2.67
CA LEU A 108 -1.49 0.80 1.68
C LEU A 108 -0.03 0.84 1.22
N LEU A 109 0.19 1.06 -0.06
CA LEU A 109 1.52 1.22 -0.64
C LEU A 109 1.70 2.66 -1.09
N GLY A 110 2.68 3.37 -0.52
CA GLY A 110 3.19 4.63 -1.05
C GLY A 110 4.41 4.38 -1.91
N ILE A 111 4.38 4.91 -3.13
CA ILE A 111 5.52 4.88 -4.05
C ILE A 111 6.07 6.31 -4.12
N ASP A 112 7.33 6.49 -3.74
CA ASP A 112 8.05 7.77 -3.88
C ASP A 112 8.33 8.07 -5.37
#